data_AF-A0A842UL46-F1
#
_entry.id   AF-A0A842UL46-F1
#
_cell.length_a   1.000
_cell.length_b   1.000
_cell.length_c   1.000
_cell.angle_alpha   90.00
_cell.angle_beta   90.00
_cell.angle_gamma   90.00
#
_symmetry.space_group_name_H-M   'P 1'
#
loop_
_entity.id
_entity.type
_entity.pdbx_description
1 polymer ?
#
loop_
_entity_poly.entity_id
_entity_poly.type
_entity_poly.pdbx_seq_one_letter_code
_entity_poly.pdbx_strand_id
1 'polypeptide(L)' 'MILCPGSHINLRKQEDSYNPVVVPLHKEINKDTLGNILRQANLSFEGFIKKIR' A
#
# COMPACT_ATOMS: atom_id res chain seq x y z
N MET A 1 -11.66 3.22 -8.32
CA MET A 1 -10.60 2.23 -8.66
C MET A 1 -11.30 0.90 -8.83
N ILE A 2 -11.29 0.33 -10.04
CA ILE A 2 -11.86 -1.00 -10.29
C ILE A 2 -10.74 -2.01 -10.00
N LEU A 3 -10.93 -2.88 -9.00
CA LEU A 3 -9.94 -3.88 -8.60
C LEU A 3 -10.25 -5.20 -9.32
N CYS A 4 -9.35 -5.66 -10.18
CA CYS A 4 -9.49 -6.97 -10.81
C CYS A 4 -9.13 -8.08 -9.79
N PRO A 5 -9.93 -9.15 -9.66
CA PRO A 5 -9.62 -10.27 -8.78
C PRO A 5 -8.21 -10.82 -9.03
N GLY A 6 -7.40 -11.00 -7.98
CA GLY A 6 -6.04 -11.55 -8.06
C GLY A 6 -4.93 -10.56 -8.43
N SER A 7 -5.25 -9.33 -8.82
CA SER A 7 -4.25 -8.30 -9.18
C SER A 7 -3.84 -7.39 -8.01
N HIS A 8 -4.50 -7.52 -6.85
CA HIS A 8 -4.30 -6.68 -5.68
C HIS A 8 -4.45 -7.50 -4.39
N ILE A 9 -3.74 -7.11 -3.34
CA ILE A 9 -3.86 -7.62 -1.97
C ILE A 9 -4.41 -6.52 -1.07
N ASN A 10 -5.29 -6.91 -0.15
CA ASN A 10 -5.77 -6.06 0.92
C ASN A 10 -4.98 -6.36 2.20
N LEU A 11 -4.19 -5.40 2.68
CA LEU A 11 -3.44 -5.48 3.92
C LEU A 11 -4.18 -4.74 5.03
N ARG A 12 -4.16 -5.28 6.25
CA ARG A 12 -4.75 -4.65 7.43
C ARG A 12 -3.74 -4.68 8.57
N LYS A 13 -3.70 -3.61 9.37
CA LYS A 13 -2.93 -3.62 10.61
C LYS A 13 -3.68 -4.48 11.62
N GLN A 14 -2.95 -5.27 12.39
CA GLN A 14 -3.55 -6.13 13.40
C GLN A 14 -4.24 -5.31 14.51
N GLU A 15 -3.64 -4.17 14.87
CA GLU A 15 -4.14 -3.26 15.90
C GLU A 15 -5.20 -2.26 15.38
N ASP A 16 -5.28 -2.05 14.07
CA ASP A 16 -6.22 -1.12 13.43
C ASP A 16 -6.81 -1.77 12.16
N SER A 17 -7.98 -2.39 12.35
CA SER A 17 -8.71 -3.08 11.28
C SER A 17 -9.54 -2.15 10.40
N TYR A 18 -9.66 -0.86 10.72
CA TYR A 18 -10.58 0.05 10.02
C TYR A 18 -9.98 0.65 8.75
N ASN A 19 -8.65 0.64 8.61
CA ASN A 19 -7.96 1.21 7.47
C ASN A 19 -7.20 0.14 6.66
N PRO A 20 -7.90 -0.66 5.84
CA PRO A 20 -7.25 -1.57 4.91
C PRO A 20 -6.49 -0.78 3.84
N VAL A 21 -5.29 -1.23 3.52
CA VAL A 21 -4.46 -0.70 2.43
C VAL A 21 -4.49 -1.68 1.27
N VAL A 22 -4.87 -1.19 0.09
CA VAL A 22 -4.90 -2.01 -1.12
C VAL A 22 -3.60 -1.84 -1.88
N VAL A 23 -2.88 -2.95 -2.11
CA VAL A 23 -1.58 -2.96 -2.79
C VAL A 23 -1.67 -3.78 -4.07
N PRO A 24 -1.32 -3.23 -5.24
CA PRO A 24 -1.24 -3.99 -6.47
C PRO A 24 -0.12 -5.06 -6.45
N LEU A 25 -0.35 -6.19 -7.12
CA LEU A 25 0.55 -7.34 -7.19
C LEU A 25 1.45 -7.38 -8.44
N HIS A 26 1.71 -6.23 -9.06
CA HIS A 26 2.59 -6.14 -10.24
C HIS A 26 3.99 -5.63 -9.86
N LYS A 27 4.97 -5.89 -10.72
CA LYS A 27 6.41 -5.64 -10.43
C LYS A 27 6.77 -4.17 -10.23
N GLU A 28 6.11 -3.24 -10.93
CA GLU A 28 6.47 -1.83 -10.92
C GLU A 28 5.26 -0.93 -10.66
N ILE A 29 5.23 -0.28 -9.50
CA ILE A 29 4.16 0.62 -9.10
C ILE A 29 4.56 2.05 -9.46
N ASN A 30 3.68 2.77 -10.16
CA ASN A 30 3.94 4.18 -10.46
C ASN A 30 3.99 5.05 -9.19
N LYS A 31 4.65 6.21 -9.29
CA LYS A 31 4.91 7.12 -8.16
C LYS A 31 3.63 7.55 -7.44
N ASP A 32 2.57 7.88 -8.18
CA ASP A 32 1.30 8.35 -7.60
C ASP A 32 0.57 7.24 -6.84
N THR A 33 0.61 6.02 -7.37
CA THR A 33 0.02 4.84 -6.71
C THR A 33 0.80 4.51 -5.44
N LEU A 34 2.13 4.54 -5.48
CA LEU A 34 2.96 4.37 -4.29
C LEU A 34 2.65 5.46 -3.25
N GLY A 35 2.55 6.72 -3.66
CA GLY A 35 2.18 7.83 -2.79
C GLY A 35 0.82 7.64 -2.11
N ASN A 36 -0.17 7.18 -2.87
CA ASN A 36 -1.50 6.86 -2.32
C ASN A 36 -1.46 5.70 -1.32
N ILE A 37 -0.71 4.64 -1.59
CA ILE A 37 -0.54 3.50 -0.68
C ILE A 37 0.12 3.96 0.63
N LEU A 38 1.20 4.73 0.54
CA LEU A 38 1.90 5.26 1.72
C LEU A 38 0.99 6.18 2.54
N ARG A 39 0.21 7.03 1.88
CA ARG A 39 -0.79 7.88 2.54
C ARG A 39 -1.85 7.06 3.29
N GLN A 40 -2.40 6.02 2.66
CA GLN A 40 -3.37 5.12 3.29
C GLN A 40 -2.76 4.33 4.46
N ALA A 41 -1.48 3.96 4.34
CA ALA A 41 -0.74 3.28 5.40
C ALA A 41 -0.29 4.21 6.55
N ASN A 42 -0.49 5.52 6.40
CA ASN A 42 0.05 6.58 7.25
C ASN A 42 1.58 6.45 7.43
N LEU A 43 2.30 6.27 6.32
CA LEU A 43 3.75 6.15 6.26
C LEU A 43 4.33 7.31 5.44
N SER A 44 5.43 7.89 5.92
CA SER A 44 6.25 8.78 5.10
C SER A 44 7.10 7.96 4.13
N PHE A 45 7.49 8.59 3.01
CA PHE A 45 8.39 7.95 2.04
C PHE A 45 9.72 7.55 2.71
N GLU A 46 10.32 8.43 3.52
CA GLU A 46 11.54 8.10 4.27
C GLU A 46 11.33 6.94 5.26
N GLY A 47 10.20 6.93 5.98
CA GLY A 47 9.87 5.85 6.91
C GLY A 47 9.67 4.51 6.20
N PHE A 48 9.14 4.54 4.98
CA PHE A 48 9.05 3.36 4.12
C PHE A 48 10.43 2.88 3.67
N ILE A 49 11.30 3.77 3.15
CA ILE A 49 12.65 3.40 2.71
C ILE A 49 13.49 2.81 3.85
N LYS A 50 13.34 3.33 5.08
CA LYS A 50 14.01 2.77 6.27
C LYS A 50 13.56 1.36 6.64
N LYS A 51 12.37 0.92 6.23
CA LYS A 51 11.82 -0.41 6.54
C LYS A 51 12.16 -1.47 5.50
N ILE A 52 12.54 -1.06 4.29
CA ILE A 52 12.93 -1.97 3.19
C ILE A 52 14.45 -2.13 3.06
N ARG A 53 15.23 -1.32 3.79
CA ARG A 53 16.68 -1.44 3.95
C ARG A 53 17.00 -2.17 5.25
#